data_AF-A0A7C7MR37-F1
#
_entry.id   AF-A0A7C7MR37-F1
#
_cell.length_a   1.000
_cell.length_b   1.000
_cell.length_c   1.000
_cell.angle_alpha   90.00
_cell.angle_beta   90.00
_cell.angle_gamma   90.00
#
_symmetry.space_group_name_H-M   'P 1'
#
loop_
_entity.id
_entity.type
_entity.pdbx_description
1 polymer ?
#
loop_
_entity_poly.entity_id
_entity_poly.type
_entity_poly.pdbx_seq_one_letter_code
_entity_poly.pdbx_strand_id
1 'polypeptide(L)' 'MPKKTLAKLFVLDTNVILHDSSCITHFEENDIAVPITVLEELDNFKRGNEQIHFNAR' A
#
# COMPACT_ATOMS: atom_id res chain seq x y z
N MET A 1 -7.57 34.33 10.82
CA MET A 1 -6.54 33.73 9.94
C MET A 1 -6.88 32.26 9.76
N PRO A 2 -7.00 31.73 8.53
CA PRO A 2 -7.24 30.30 8.34
C PRO A 2 -6.01 29.52 8.80
N LYS A 3 -6.21 28.46 9.59
CA LYS A 3 -5.13 27.55 9.98
C LYS A 3 -4.61 26.88 8.70
N LYS A 4 -3.31 27.05 8.40
CA LYS A 4 -2.63 26.26 7.37
C LYS A 4 -2.69 24.80 7.81
N THR A 5 -3.46 23.98 7.11
CA THR A 5 -3.47 22.54 7.33
C THR A 5 -2.10 22.03 6.92
N LEU A 6 -1.33 21.53 7.89
CA LEU A 6 -0.05 20.89 7.59
C LEU A 6 -0.35 19.56 6.89
N ALA A 7 0.26 19.34 5.73
CA ALA A 7 0.25 18.04 5.08
C ALA A 7 0.74 16.99 6.08
N LYS A 8 -0.02 15.90 6.22
CA LYS A 8 0.35 14.79 7.11
C LYS A 8 1.10 13.76 6.28
N LEU A 9 2.03 13.07 6.94
CA LEU A 9 2.69 11.91 6.35
C LEU A 9 1.93 10.65 6.77
N PHE A 10 1.38 9.93 5.79
CA PHE A 10 0.76 8.63 5.99
C PHE A 10 1.74 7.53 5.61
N VAL A 11 1.90 6.53 6.48
CA VAL A 11 2.68 5.34 6.18
C VAL A 11 1.71 4.25 5.76
N LEU A 12 1.87 3.73 4.54
CA LEU A 12 1.03 2.64 4.04
C LEU A 12 1.62 1.29 4.39
N ASP A 13 0.71 0.36 4.69
CA ASP A 13 0.97 -1.05 4.95
C ASP A 13 0.59 -1.88 3.72
N THR A 14 1.25 -3.01 3.52
CA THR A 14 0.92 -4.05 2.55
C THR A 14 -0.57 -4.39 2.56
N ASN A 15 -1.18 -4.54 3.74
CA ASN A 15 -2.60 -4.92 3.86
C ASN A 15 -3.54 -3.86 3.27
N VAL A 16 -3.20 -2.58 3.41
CA VAL A 16 -4.00 -1.47 2.86
C VAL A 16 -3.93 -1.50 1.33
N ILE A 17 -2.74 -1.72 0.78
CA ILE A 17 -2.50 -1.80 -0.68
C ILE A 17 -3.15 -3.05 -1.28
N LEU A 18 -3.11 -4.18 -0.57
CA LEU A 18 -3.75 -5.44 -0.99
C LEU A 18 -5.28 -5.35 -0.98
N HIS A 19 -5.86 -4.62 -0.02
CA HIS A 19 -7.30 -4.41 0.05
C HIS A 19 -7.78 -3.37 -0.98
N ASP A 20 -7.01 -2.31 -1.20
CA ASP A 20 -7.29 -1.28 -2.19
C ASP A 20 -6.00 -0.73 -2.81
N SER A 21 -5.70 -1.15 -4.04
CA SER A 21 -4.52 -0.67 -4.78
C SER A 21 -4.64 0.79 -5.19
N SER A 22 -5.84 1.38 -5.17
CA SER A 22 -6.06 2.81 -5.49
C SER A 22 -5.90 3.73 -4.29
N CYS A 23 -5.65 3.19 -3.09
CA CYS A 23 -5.45 3.97 -1.86
C CYS A 23 -4.37 5.06 -2.02
N ILE A 24 -3.31 4.80 -2.79
CA ILE A 24 -2.20 5.74 -3.02
C ILE A 24 -2.68 7.04 -3.67
N THR A 25 -3.78 7.03 -4.42
CA THR A 25 -4.34 8.24 -5.06
C THR A 25 -5.37 8.96 -4.19
N HIS A 26 -5.75 8.42 -3.03
CA HIS A 26 -6.83 8.94 -2.18
C HIS A 26 -6.37 9.92 -1.09
N PHE A 27 -5.07 10.19 -0.97
CA PHE A 27 -4.54 11.05 0.12
C PHE A 27 -4.40 12.54 -0.24
N GLU A 28 -4.87 12.95 -1.43
CA GLU A 28 -4.93 14.35 -1.89
C GLU A 28 -3.63 15.15 -1.62
N GLU A 29 -3.67 16.15 -0.72
CA GLU A 29 -2.54 17.02 -0.36
C GLU A 29 -1.60 16.42 0.71
N ASN A 30 -1.75 15.15 1.05
CA ASN A 30 -0.94 14.49 2.08
C ASN A 30 0.15 13.62 1.47
N ASP A 31 1.30 13.59 2.14
CA ASP A 31 2.44 12.78 1.72
C ASP A 31 2.22 11.32 2.10
N ILE A 32 2.65 10.43 1.22
CA ILE A 32 2.56 8.98 1.42
C ILE A 32 3.96 8.39 1.46
N ALA A 33 4.28 7.71 2.55
CA ALA A 33 5.46 6.86 2.66
C ALA A 33 5.05 5.40 2.48
N VAL A 34 5.65 4.74 1.50
CA VAL A 34 5.57 3.28 1.35
C VAL A 34 6.92 2.71 1.78
N PRO A 35 7.01 2.01 2.92
CA PRO A 35 8.25 1.36 3.33
C PRO A 35 8.73 0.34 2.30
N ILE A 36 10.04 0.18 2.16
CA ILE A 36 10.61 -0.85 1.25
C ILE A 36 10.16 -2.27 1.63
N THR A 37 9.95 -2.53 2.93
CA THR A 37 9.45 -3.81 3.45
C THR A 37 8.07 -4.15 2.89
N VAL A 38 7.21 -3.16 2.69
CA VAL A 38 5.89 -3.34 2.08
C VAL A 38 6.01 -3.76 0.62
N LEU A 39 6.98 -3.21 -0.11
CA LEU A 39 7.25 -3.62 -1.49
C LEU A 39 7.79 -5.06 -1.57
N GLU A 40 8.66 -5.45 -0.64
CA GLU A 40 9.19 -6.82 -0.52
C GLU A 40 8.07 -7.82 -0.20
N GLU A 41 7.18 -7.48 0.75
CA GLU A 41 6.02 -8.29 1.09
C GLU A 41 5.04 -8.41 -0.08
N LEU A 42 4.77 -7.33 -0.81
CA LEU A 42 3.94 -7.36 -2.01
C LEU A 42 4.53 -8.25 -3.12
N ASP A 43 5.86 -8.22 -3.32
CA ASP A 43 6.53 -9.08 -4.30
C ASP A 43 6.46 -10.56 -3.91
N ASN A 44 6.68 -10.85 -2.62
CA ASN A 44 6.53 -12.20 -2.06
C ASN A 44 5.09 -12.70 -2.15
N PHE A 45 4.09 -11.83 -1.92
CA PHE A 45 2.68 -12.18 -2.02
C PHE A 45 2.28 -12.54 -3.44
N LYS A 46 2.77 -11.81 -4.45
CA LYS A 46 2.55 -12.15 -5.87
C LYS A 46 3.11 -13.53 -6.20
N ARG A 47 4.34 -13.84 -5.77
CA ARG A 47 4.98 -15.15 -5.97
C ARG A 47 4.30 -16.29 -5.19
N GLY A 48 3.84 -16.00 -3.97
CA GLY A 48 3.10 -16.94 -3.13
C GLY A 48 1.73 -17.28 -3.72
N ASN A 49 1.04 -16.29 -4.29
CA ASN A 49 -0.23 -16.50 -5.00
C ASN A 49 -0.07 -17.41 -6.24
N GLU A 50 1.04 -17.28 -6.99
CA GLU A 50 1.31 -18.16 -8.13
C GLU A 50 1.42 -19.65 -7.73
N GLN A 51 1.93 -19.97 -6.54
CA GLN A 51 2.04 -21.36 -6.08
C GLN A 51 0.71 -21.94 -5.56
N ILE A 52 -0.13 -21.14 -4.91
CA ILE A 52 -1.44 -21.64 -4.42
C ILE A 52 -2.44 -21.89 -5.56
N HIS A 53 -2.33 -21.16 -6.68
CA HIS A 53 -3.15 -21.42 -7.87
C HIS A 53 -2.76 -22.70 -8.62
N PHE A 54 -1.57 -23.27 -8.36
CA PHE A 54 -1.14 -24.51 -9.00
C PHE A 54 -1.72 -25.77 -8.32
N ASN A 55 -2.09 -25.70 -7.04
CA ASN A 55 -2.64 -26.83 -6.29
C ASN A 55 -4.17 -26.94 -6.35
N ALA A 56 -4.83 -26.12 -7.18
CA ALA A 56 -6.27 -26.16 -7.40
C ALA A 56 -6.68 -26.99 -8.64
N ARG A 57 -5.91 -28.04 -8.98
CA ARG A 57 -6.24 -28.98 -10.05
C ARG A 57 -6.25 -30.42 -9.56
#